data_AF-A0A355T0Q3-F1
#
_entry.id   AF-A0A355T0Q3-F1
#
_cell.length_a   1.000
_cell.length_b   1.000
_cell.length_c   1.000
_cell.angle_alpha   90.00
_cell.angle_beta   90.00
_cell.angle_gamma   90.00
#
_symmetry.space_group_name_H-M   'P 1'
#
loop_
_entity.id
_entity.type
_entity.pdbx_description
1 polymer ?
#
loop_
_entity_poly.entity_id
_entity_poly.type
_entity_poly.pdbx_seq_one_letter_code
_entity_poly.pdbx_strand_id
1 'polypeptide(L)'
;MTPLTRNIVVAVIIVIATLSFIGVRFFTNAGQLTTLTAAMEVSPQCTVLASPPGPEDLVIDHERGMAFVSATDRRAIAAGAENVRGGIYVIDLKGDPSSWALRPVTAHVPAAFQPHGLGLYIDEAGVRTLAVVNHTGDVDSVELFDVAADGILSHRATVKDQGMFALNDVQPVGHSAFYATNDHGSGSDFWNALSDV
;
A
#
# COMPACT_ATOMS: atom_id res chain seq x y z
N MET A 1 -29.12 -13.32 47.93
CA MET A 1 -29.34 -12.70 46.61
C MET A 1 -30.66 -13.20 46.04
N THR A 2 -31.48 -12.32 45.44
CA THR A 2 -32.69 -12.76 44.74
C THR A 2 -32.30 -13.44 43.40
N PRO A 3 -33.15 -14.31 42.83
CA PRO A 3 -32.90 -14.91 41.53
C PRO A 3 -32.65 -13.87 40.43
N LEU A 4 -33.32 -12.73 40.49
CA LEU A 4 -33.13 -11.60 39.56
C LEU A 4 -31.73 -11.00 39.67
N THR A 5 -31.27 -10.68 40.89
CA THR A 5 -29.92 -10.13 41.10
C THR A 5 -28.84 -11.12 40.64
N ARG A 6 -29.03 -12.42 40.89
CA ARG A 6 -28.11 -13.48 40.41
C ARG A 6 -28.03 -13.51 38.88
N ASN A 7 -29.18 -13.47 38.21
CA ASN A 7 -29.23 -13.54 36.75
C ASN A 7 -28.61 -12.28 36.11
N ILE A 8 -28.82 -11.10 36.69
CA ILE A 8 -28.18 -9.85 36.24
C ILE A 8 -26.66 -9.95 36.37
N VAL A 9 -26.16 -10.40 37.52
CA VAL A 9 -24.71 -10.56 37.74
C VAL A 9 -24.11 -11.56 36.73
N VAL A 10 -24.76 -12.70 36.48
CA VAL A 10 -24.31 -13.67 35.48
C VAL A 10 -24.30 -13.06 34.08
N ALA A 11 -25.35 -12.34 33.69
CA ALA A 11 -25.41 -11.68 32.38
C ALA A 11 -24.28 -10.66 32.20
N VAL A 12 -24.00 -9.84 33.21
CA VAL A 12 -22.90 -8.87 33.19
C VAL A 12 -21.54 -9.57 33.05
N ILE A 13 -21.32 -10.66 33.79
CA ILE A 13 -20.07 -11.43 33.68
C ILE A 13 -19.90 -12.00 32.27
N ILE A 14 -20.96 -12.55 31.68
CA ILE A 14 -20.92 -13.07 30.30
C ILE A 14 -20.57 -11.95 29.32
N VAL A 15 -21.23 -10.79 29.42
CA VAL A 15 -20.96 -9.64 28.54
C VAL A 15 -19.51 -9.19 28.65
N ILE A 16 -18.99 -9.04 29.88
CA ILE A 16 -17.59 -8.64 30.10
C ILE A 16 -16.64 -9.69 29.50
N ALA A 17 -16.88 -10.98 29.77
CA ALA A 17 -16.04 -12.06 29.24
C ALA A 17 -16.04 -12.09 27.71
N THR A 18 -17.21 -11.89 27.08
CA THR A 18 -17.33 -11.81 25.61
C THR A 18 -16.58 -10.60 25.06
N LEU A 19 -16.75 -9.40 25.64
CA LEU A 19 -16.05 -8.19 25.20
C LEU A 19 -14.53 -8.32 25.40
N SER A 20 -14.08 -8.90 26.52
CA SER A 20 -12.67 -9.18 26.74
C SER A 20 -12.12 -10.18 25.72
N PHE A 21 -12.87 -11.24 25.40
CA PHE A 21 -12.46 -12.21 24.38
C PHE A 21 -12.32 -11.56 23.00
N ILE A 22 -13.31 -10.79 22.58
CA ILE A 22 -13.28 -10.04 21.31
C ILE A 22 -12.11 -9.05 21.31
N GLY A 23 -11.94 -8.29 22.39
CA GLY A 23 -10.85 -7.32 22.51
C GLY A 23 -9.47 -7.96 22.41
N VAL A 24 -9.23 -9.07 23.13
CA VAL A 24 -7.96 -9.80 23.04
C VAL A 24 -7.73 -10.33 21.63
N ARG A 25 -8.75 -10.87 20.98
CA ARG A 25 -8.66 -11.35 19.58
C ARG A 25 -8.28 -10.22 18.63
N PHE A 26 -8.99 -9.09 18.73
CA PHE A 26 -8.73 -7.90 17.92
C PHE A 26 -7.30 -7.39 18.11
N PHE A 27 -6.86 -7.12 19.35
CA PHE A 27 -5.51 -6.62 19.61
C PHE A 27 -4.40 -7.61 19.24
N THR A 28 -4.67 -8.92 19.33
CA THR A 28 -3.72 -9.95 18.89
C THR A 28 -3.62 -9.98 17.36
N ASN A 29 -4.75 -9.97 16.65
CA ASN A 29 -4.79 -9.99 15.18
C ASN A 29 -4.20 -8.71 14.58
N ALA A 30 -4.43 -7.55 15.21
CA ALA A 30 -3.83 -6.28 14.82
C ALA A 30 -2.33 -6.18 15.16
N GLY A 31 -1.75 -7.19 15.81
CA GLY A 31 -0.33 -7.20 16.20
C GLY A 31 0.04 -6.23 17.33
N GLN A 32 -0.93 -5.58 17.98
CA GLN A 32 -0.69 -4.60 19.06
C GLN A 32 0.00 -5.23 20.29
N LEU A 33 -0.16 -6.55 20.46
CA LEU A 33 0.47 -7.32 21.54
C LEU A 33 1.77 -8.01 21.10
N THR A 34 2.22 -7.81 19.86
CA THR A 34 3.43 -8.40 19.33
C THR A 34 4.65 -7.58 19.73
N THR A 35 5.55 -8.18 20.50
CA THR A 35 6.84 -7.56 20.80
C THR A 35 7.80 -7.74 19.63
N LEU A 36 8.28 -6.64 19.06
CA LEU A 36 9.33 -6.67 18.05
C LEU A 36 10.70 -6.73 18.74
N THR A 37 11.32 -7.89 18.69
CA THR A 37 12.72 -8.06 19.10
C THR A 37 13.63 -7.88 17.89
N ALA A 38 14.72 -7.13 18.03
CA ALA A 38 15.74 -7.01 16.99
C ALA A 38 16.33 -8.39 16.70
N ALA A 39 15.96 -8.97 15.57
CA ALA A 39 16.47 -10.23 15.05
C ALA A 39 17.14 -9.94 13.70
N MET A 40 18.28 -9.25 13.72
CA MET A 40 19.05 -9.02 12.51
C MET A 40 20.10 -10.13 12.41
N GLU A 41 20.02 -10.98 11.38
CA GLU A 41 20.99 -12.05 11.13
C GLU A 41 22.37 -11.50 10.70
N VAL A 42 22.38 -10.25 10.26
CA VAL A 42 23.57 -9.49 9.87
C VAL A 42 23.52 -8.13 10.60
N SER A 43 24.67 -7.52 10.82
CA SER A 43 24.78 -6.11 11.27
C SER A 43 24.97 -5.21 10.04
N PRO A 44 23.93 -4.92 9.23
CA PRO A 44 24.08 -4.06 8.07
C PRO A 44 24.40 -2.63 8.51
N GLN A 45 25.26 -1.97 7.75
CA GLN A 45 25.37 -0.52 7.79
C GLN A 45 24.11 0.07 7.14
N CYS A 46 23.05 0.27 7.94
CA CYS A 46 21.83 0.92 7.48
C CYS A 46 22.04 2.45 7.41
N THR A 47 21.81 3.02 6.24
CA THR A 47 21.73 4.47 6.04
C THR A 47 20.30 4.85 5.69
N VAL A 48 19.80 5.91 6.31
CA VAL A 48 18.49 6.45 5.96
C VAL A 48 18.61 7.17 4.64
N LEU A 49 17.79 6.77 3.68
CA LEU A 49 17.64 7.44 2.41
C LEU A 49 16.54 8.52 2.54
N ALA A 50 16.87 9.77 2.20
CA ALA A 50 15.88 10.83 2.22
C ALA A 50 14.77 10.55 1.18
N SER A 51 13.52 10.50 1.63
CA SER A 51 12.36 10.18 0.80
C SER A 51 11.22 11.19 0.97
N PRO A 52 10.33 11.31 -0.02
CA PRO A 52 9.02 11.94 0.17
C PRO A 52 8.23 11.22 1.27
N PRO A 53 7.29 11.92 1.94
CA PRO A 53 6.44 11.30 2.95
C PRO A 53 5.61 10.15 2.38
N GLY A 54 5.46 9.11 3.21
CA GLY A 54 4.65 7.93 2.90
C GLY A 54 5.15 7.11 1.70
N PRO A 55 6.44 6.73 1.64
CA PRO A 55 6.86 5.67 0.73
C PRO A 55 6.11 4.40 1.13
N GLU A 56 5.48 3.75 0.17
CA GLU A 56 4.57 2.66 0.45
C GLU A 56 5.05 1.33 -0.13
N ASP A 57 5.29 1.30 -1.44
CA ASP A 57 5.71 0.10 -2.12
C ASP A 57 6.91 0.36 -3.04
N LEU A 58 7.65 -0.69 -3.40
CA LEU A 58 8.76 -0.62 -4.33
C LEU A 58 8.87 -1.86 -5.21
N VAL A 59 9.33 -1.65 -6.46
CA VAL A 59 9.72 -2.74 -7.36
C VAL A 59 11.08 -2.44 -7.99
N ILE A 60 11.89 -3.48 -8.17
CA ILE A 60 13.24 -3.35 -8.74
C ILE A 60 13.26 -3.87 -10.18
N ASP A 61 13.65 -2.99 -11.11
CA ASP A 61 14.15 -3.41 -12.43
C ASP A 61 15.59 -3.90 -12.26
N HIS A 62 15.74 -5.21 -12.04
CA HIS A 62 17.03 -5.84 -11.82
C HIS A 62 17.96 -5.75 -13.02
N GLU A 63 17.43 -5.69 -14.25
CA GLU A 63 18.24 -5.58 -15.46
C GLU A 63 18.89 -4.18 -15.59
N ARG A 64 18.16 -3.13 -15.22
CA ARG A 64 18.68 -1.74 -15.28
C ARG A 64 19.28 -1.24 -13.97
N GLY A 65 19.10 -1.98 -12.88
CA GLY A 65 19.52 -1.56 -11.54
C GLY A 65 18.76 -0.31 -11.09
N MET A 66 17.44 -0.31 -11.23
CA MET A 66 16.59 0.81 -10.79
C MET A 66 15.49 0.31 -9.85
N ALA A 67 15.27 1.00 -8.74
CA ALA A 67 14.10 0.76 -7.88
C ALA A 67 13.07 1.87 -8.09
N PHE A 68 11.83 1.50 -8.43
CA PHE A 68 10.70 2.41 -8.44
C PHE A 68 10.01 2.35 -7.08
N VAL A 69 9.64 3.49 -6.53
CA VAL A 69 9.03 3.63 -5.21
C VAL A 69 7.77 4.49 -5.35
N SER A 70 6.62 4.00 -4.88
CA SER A 70 5.43 4.81 -4.73
C SER A 70 5.51 5.61 -3.44
N ALA A 71 5.11 6.89 -3.49
CA ALA A 71 4.96 7.67 -2.27
C ALA A 71 3.79 8.64 -2.35
N THR A 72 3.03 8.72 -1.25
CA THR A 72 1.94 9.67 -1.04
C THR A 72 1.88 10.08 0.43
N ASP A 73 1.70 11.37 0.71
CA ASP A 73 1.47 11.85 2.08
C ASP A 73 0.05 11.52 2.58
N ARG A 74 -0.18 10.24 2.91
CA ARG A 74 -1.46 9.76 3.45
C ARG A 74 -1.82 10.41 4.78
N ARG A 75 -0.83 10.90 5.54
CA ARG A 75 -1.07 11.60 6.81
C ARG A 75 -1.64 12.99 6.57
N ALA A 76 -1.13 13.72 5.58
CA ALA A 76 -1.71 15.00 5.19
C ALA A 76 -3.15 14.83 4.71
N ILE A 77 -3.43 13.80 3.90
CA ILE A 77 -4.80 13.47 3.45
C ILE A 77 -5.71 13.19 4.66
N ALA A 78 -5.29 12.34 5.60
CA ALA A 78 -6.05 12.03 6.80
C ALA A 78 -6.26 13.25 7.72
N ALA A 79 -5.36 14.24 7.68
CA ALA A 79 -5.50 15.51 8.39
C ALA A 79 -6.41 16.52 7.66
N GLY A 80 -6.97 16.16 6.50
CA GLY A 80 -7.90 17.00 5.73
C GLY A 80 -7.23 17.90 4.69
N ALA A 81 -5.97 17.65 4.32
CA ALA A 81 -5.33 18.39 3.23
C ALA A 81 -5.98 18.04 1.88
N GLU A 82 -6.37 19.07 1.14
CA GLU A 82 -6.90 18.91 -0.21
C GLU A 82 -5.76 18.86 -1.24
N ASN A 83 -6.00 18.19 -2.37
CA ASN A 83 -5.08 18.15 -3.52
C ASN A 83 -3.68 17.60 -3.21
N VAL A 84 -3.56 16.72 -2.21
CA VAL A 84 -2.31 15.97 -1.99
C VAL A 84 -2.09 15.03 -3.17
N ARG A 85 -0.99 15.28 -3.88
CA ARG A 85 -0.56 14.48 -5.01
C ARG A 85 0.75 13.76 -4.66
N GLY A 86 0.73 12.44 -4.74
CA GLY A 86 1.92 11.60 -4.67
C GLY A 86 2.66 11.50 -6.00
N GLY A 87 3.54 10.51 -6.07
CA GLY A 87 4.34 10.25 -7.27
C GLY A 87 5.07 8.92 -7.20
N ILE A 88 5.62 8.50 -8.34
CA ILE A 88 6.63 7.47 -8.41
C ILE A 88 7.99 8.13 -8.47
N TYR A 89 8.92 7.55 -7.72
CA TYR A 89 10.30 7.98 -7.60
C TYR A 89 11.20 6.82 -8.01
N VAL A 90 12.35 7.12 -8.59
CA VAL A 90 13.35 6.12 -8.94
C VAL A 90 14.61 6.31 -8.10
N ILE A 91 15.23 5.20 -7.72
CA ILE A 91 16.58 5.13 -7.18
C ILE A 91 17.44 4.43 -8.23
N ASP A 92 18.53 5.05 -8.68
CA ASP A 92 19.57 4.36 -9.44
C ASP A 92 20.41 3.54 -8.44
N LEU A 93 20.31 2.22 -8.53
CA LEU A 93 20.98 1.27 -7.63
C LEU A 93 22.41 0.96 -8.08
N LYS A 94 22.88 1.49 -9.21
CA LYS A 94 24.26 1.29 -9.66
C LYS A 94 25.22 2.17 -8.86
N GLY A 95 26.42 1.67 -8.63
CA GLY A 95 27.48 2.42 -7.95
C GLY A 95 27.39 2.34 -6.42
N ASP A 96 27.83 3.40 -5.75
CA ASP A 96 27.94 3.45 -4.29
C ASP A 96 26.58 3.78 -3.63
N PRO A 97 26.05 2.91 -2.74
CA PRO A 97 24.82 3.15 -1.99
C PRO A 97 24.79 4.45 -1.19
N SER A 98 25.95 5.00 -0.83
CA SER A 98 26.03 6.29 -0.13
C SER A 98 25.54 7.48 -0.98
N SER A 99 25.46 7.30 -2.30
CA SER A 99 25.03 8.29 -3.28
C SER A 99 23.59 8.14 -3.75
N TRP A 100 22.90 7.07 -3.31
CA TRP A 100 21.51 6.83 -3.69
C TRP A 100 20.62 8.01 -3.29
N ALA A 101 19.66 8.33 -4.16
CA ALA A 101 18.68 9.39 -3.94
C ALA A 101 17.39 9.06 -4.71
N LEU A 102 16.24 9.41 -4.13
CA LEU A 102 14.96 9.33 -4.84
C LEU A 102 14.81 10.52 -5.77
N ARG A 103 14.57 10.26 -7.06
CA ARG A 103 14.24 11.28 -8.06
C ARG A 103 12.82 11.04 -8.59
N PRO A 104 11.95 12.07 -8.67
CA PRO A 104 10.62 11.91 -9.23
C PRO A 104 10.70 11.53 -10.73
N VAL A 105 9.88 10.57 -11.14
CA VAL A 105 9.81 10.08 -12.53
C VAL A 105 8.42 10.12 -13.13
N THR A 106 7.39 10.39 -12.34
CA THR A 106 6.03 10.63 -12.85
C THR A 106 5.83 12.10 -13.19
N ALA A 107 5.38 12.38 -14.40
CA ALA A 107 4.95 13.72 -14.81
C ALA A 107 3.65 14.14 -14.09
N HIS A 108 3.02 15.22 -14.57
CA HIS A 108 1.77 15.77 -14.00
C HIS A 108 0.50 14.97 -14.35
N VAL A 109 0.65 13.81 -15.00
CA VAL A 109 -0.47 12.94 -15.43
C VAL A 109 -0.31 11.56 -14.76
N PRO A 110 -1.37 11.03 -14.12
CA PRO A 110 -2.68 11.66 -13.92
C PRO A 110 -2.60 12.86 -12.95
N ALA A 111 -3.57 13.79 -13.07
CA ALA A 111 -3.58 15.01 -12.27
C ALA A 111 -3.82 14.71 -10.78
N ALA A 112 -4.81 13.88 -10.48
CA ALA A 112 -5.01 13.28 -9.17
C ALA A 112 -4.28 11.94 -9.14
N PHE A 113 -3.26 11.85 -8.28
CA PHE A 113 -2.41 10.66 -8.21
C PHE A 113 -2.00 10.42 -6.75
N GLN A 114 -2.47 9.33 -6.18
CA GLN A 114 -2.14 8.86 -4.83
C GLN A 114 -1.71 7.39 -4.92
N PRO A 115 -0.49 7.13 -5.41
CA PRO A 115 -0.04 5.77 -5.68
C PRO A 115 0.06 4.90 -4.41
N HIS A 116 -0.26 3.62 -4.57
CA HIS A 116 -0.20 2.55 -3.56
C HIS A 116 0.74 1.44 -4.03
N GLY A 117 0.29 0.19 -4.11
CA GLY A 117 1.08 -0.90 -4.67
C GLY A 117 1.40 -0.72 -6.16
N LEU A 118 2.53 -1.27 -6.58
CA LEU A 118 3.03 -1.15 -7.94
C LEU A 118 3.80 -2.40 -8.39
N GLY A 119 3.70 -2.69 -9.69
CA GLY A 119 4.40 -3.80 -10.29
C GLY A 119 5.03 -3.44 -11.63
N LEU A 120 6.07 -4.19 -12.00
CA LEU A 120 6.81 -4.01 -13.24
C LEU A 120 6.66 -5.25 -14.11
N TYR A 121 6.31 -5.04 -15.38
CA TYR A 121 6.33 -6.06 -16.42
C TYR A 121 7.39 -5.71 -17.47
N ILE A 122 8.17 -6.70 -17.88
CA ILE A 122 9.19 -6.59 -18.92
C ILE A 122 8.90 -7.70 -19.94
N ASP A 123 8.74 -7.33 -21.21
CA ASP A 123 8.53 -8.31 -22.29
C ASP A 123 9.87 -8.85 -22.85
N GLU A 124 9.78 -9.80 -23.77
CA GLU A 124 10.95 -10.40 -24.44
C GLU A 124 11.75 -9.39 -25.28
N ALA A 125 11.14 -8.27 -25.69
CA ALA A 125 11.79 -7.19 -26.41
C ALA A 125 12.46 -6.15 -25.48
N GLY A 126 12.32 -6.32 -24.16
CA GLY A 126 12.82 -5.39 -23.15
C GLY A 126 11.95 -4.14 -22.96
N VAL A 127 10.72 -4.12 -23.48
CA VAL A 127 9.74 -3.06 -23.23
C VAL A 127 9.21 -3.22 -21.81
N ARG A 128 9.10 -2.11 -21.09
CA ARG A 128 8.69 -2.08 -19.68
C ARG A 128 7.37 -1.36 -19.49
N THR A 129 6.50 -1.95 -18.69
CA THR A 129 5.28 -1.33 -18.18
C THR A 129 5.30 -1.32 -16.67
N LEU A 130 5.09 -0.14 -16.09
CA LEU A 130 4.81 -0.03 -14.66
C LEU A 130 3.29 0.06 -14.49
N ALA A 131 2.70 -0.86 -13.73
CA ALA A 131 1.32 -0.79 -13.29
C ALA A 131 1.30 -0.25 -11.86
N VAL A 132 0.43 0.72 -11.57
CA VAL A 132 0.39 1.40 -10.27
C VAL A 132 -1.05 1.52 -9.81
N VAL A 133 -1.36 1.04 -8.62
CA VAL A 133 -2.63 1.31 -7.95
C VAL A 133 -2.71 2.80 -7.62
N ASN A 134 -3.83 3.44 -7.95
CA ASN A 134 -4.06 4.85 -7.72
C ASN A 134 -5.42 5.06 -7.02
N HIS A 135 -5.39 5.80 -5.92
CA HIS A 135 -6.58 6.22 -5.17
C HIS A 135 -6.94 7.67 -5.50
N THR A 136 -8.19 7.91 -5.91
CA THR A 136 -8.68 9.26 -6.18
C THR A 136 -10.06 9.46 -5.57
N GLY A 137 -10.10 9.95 -4.32
CA GLY A 137 -11.32 9.94 -3.52
C GLY A 137 -11.77 8.51 -3.28
N ASP A 138 -13.03 8.20 -3.58
CA ASP A 138 -13.60 6.85 -3.43
C ASP A 138 -13.42 5.98 -4.68
N VAL A 139 -12.56 6.39 -5.62
CA VAL A 139 -12.35 5.68 -6.88
C VAL A 139 -10.94 5.14 -6.97
N ASP A 140 -10.87 3.82 -7.07
CA ASP A 140 -9.64 3.09 -7.30
C ASP A 140 -9.44 2.78 -8.78
N SER A 141 -8.18 2.72 -9.17
CA SER A 141 -7.79 2.43 -10.55
C SER A 141 -6.38 1.87 -10.60
N VAL A 142 -6.05 1.25 -11.73
CA VAL A 142 -4.67 0.90 -12.08
C VAL A 142 -4.23 1.81 -13.21
N GLU A 143 -3.17 2.56 -12.96
CA GLU A 143 -2.52 3.42 -13.95
C GLU A 143 -1.38 2.64 -14.61
N LEU A 144 -1.38 2.59 -15.94
CA LEU A 144 -0.34 1.93 -16.72
C LEU A 144 0.59 2.99 -17.30
N PHE A 145 1.89 2.83 -17.06
CA PHE A 145 2.93 3.71 -17.57
C PHE A 145 3.88 2.95 -18.51
N ASP A 146 4.35 3.63 -19.55
CA ASP A 146 5.56 3.24 -20.28
C ASP A 146 6.79 3.73 -19.52
N VAL A 147 7.80 2.87 -19.40
CA VAL A 147 9.05 3.19 -18.67
C VAL A 147 10.19 3.45 -19.66
N ALA A 148 10.63 4.70 -19.73
CA ALA A 148 11.78 5.11 -20.54
C ALA A 148 13.10 4.52 -20.00
N ALA A 149 14.17 4.62 -20.80
CA ALA A 149 15.49 4.08 -20.46
C ALA A 149 16.07 4.69 -19.16
N ASP A 150 15.77 5.95 -18.89
CA ASP A 150 16.17 6.73 -17.71
C ASP A 150 15.16 6.66 -16.55
N GLY A 151 14.17 5.77 -16.66
CA GLY A 151 13.12 5.56 -15.67
C GLY A 151 11.95 6.55 -15.75
N ILE A 152 11.97 7.54 -16.65
CA ILE A 152 10.85 8.47 -16.80
C ILE A 152 9.58 7.72 -17.22
N LEU A 153 8.46 8.05 -16.57
CA LEU A 153 7.17 7.42 -16.78
C LEU A 153 6.29 8.27 -17.70
N SER A 154 5.80 7.63 -18.77
CA SER A 154 4.76 8.20 -19.64
C SER A 154 3.44 7.49 -19.37
N HIS A 155 2.42 8.24 -18.95
CA HIS A 155 1.08 7.66 -18.71
C HIS A 155 0.50 7.13 -20.01
N ARG A 156 0.05 5.88 -19.98
CA ARG A 156 -0.49 5.16 -21.14
C ARG A 156 -2.01 5.00 -21.03
N ALA A 157 -2.49 4.57 -19.87
CA ALA A 157 -3.90 4.27 -19.65
C ALA A 157 -4.27 4.29 -18.17
N THR A 158 -5.54 4.58 -17.91
CA THR A 158 -6.19 4.38 -16.60
C THR A 158 -7.18 3.23 -16.76
N VAL A 159 -7.04 2.18 -15.96
CA VAL A 159 -7.93 1.02 -15.95
C VAL A 159 -8.80 1.08 -14.71
N LYS A 160 -10.12 0.97 -14.92
CA LYS A 160 -11.15 0.95 -13.88
C LYS A 160 -12.10 -0.19 -14.18
N ASP A 161 -12.55 -0.86 -13.14
CA ASP A 161 -13.55 -1.93 -13.25
C ASP A 161 -14.41 -1.96 -11.98
N GLN A 162 -15.64 -2.49 -12.06
CA GLN A 162 -16.51 -2.62 -10.88
C GLN A 162 -15.95 -3.57 -9.83
N GLY A 163 -15.12 -4.55 -10.23
CA GLY A 163 -14.40 -5.44 -9.33
C GLY A 163 -13.15 -4.84 -8.68
N MET A 164 -12.78 -3.61 -9.05
CA MET A 164 -11.65 -2.88 -8.45
C MET A 164 -12.16 -1.94 -7.38
N PHE A 165 -12.05 -2.38 -6.13
CA PHE A 165 -12.50 -1.62 -4.96
C PHE A 165 -11.56 -1.89 -3.80
N ALA A 166 -11.16 -0.85 -3.08
CA ALA A 166 -10.15 -0.96 -2.04
C ALA A 166 -8.88 -1.65 -2.57
N LEU A 167 -8.37 -1.20 -3.72
CA LEU A 167 -7.20 -1.79 -4.35
C LEU A 167 -5.97 -1.61 -3.44
N ASN A 168 -5.22 -2.68 -3.24
CA ASN A 168 -4.01 -2.64 -2.42
C ASN A 168 -2.76 -2.68 -3.30
N ASP A 169 -2.63 -3.75 -4.09
CA ASP A 169 -1.46 -4.01 -4.91
C ASP A 169 -1.80 -4.57 -6.29
N VAL A 170 -0.84 -4.50 -7.22
CA VAL A 170 -0.97 -4.92 -8.62
C VAL A 170 0.29 -5.62 -9.13
N GLN A 171 0.08 -6.81 -9.72
CA GLN A 171 1.13 -7.56 -10.41
C GLN A 171 0.83 -7.63 -11.91
N PRO A 172 1.52 -6.85 -12.77
CA PRO A 172 1.36 -6.95 -14.20
C PRO A 172 1.96 -8.25 -14.75
N VAL A 173 1.25 -8.83 -15.71
CA VAL A 173 1.63 -10.04 -16.47
C VAL A 173 1.64 -9.80 -17.98
N GLY A 174 1.43 -8.54 -18.38
CA GLY A 174 1.47 -8.04 -19.74
C GLY A 174 1.38 -6.52 -19.75
N HIS A 175 1.57 -5.88 -20.91
CA HIS A 175 1.47 -4.42 -21.04
C HIS A 175 0.07 -3.84 -20.76
N SER A 176 -0.96 -4.69 -20.74
CA SER A 176 -2.35 -4.30 -20.42
C SER A 176 -3.10 -5.44 -19.70
N ALA A 177 -2.37 -6.29 -18.98
CA ALA A 177 -2.93 -7.40 -18.22
C ALA A 177 -2.21 -7.51 -16.87
N PHE A 178 -2.98 -7.68 -15.80
CA PHE A 178 -2.46 -7.72 -14.43
C PHE A 178 -3.43 -8.48 -13.51
N TYR A 179 -2.89 -8.95 -12.39
CA TYR A 179 -3.68 -9.33 -11.22
C TYR A 179 -3.63 -8.17 -10.23
N ALA A 180 -4.71 -7.94 -9.51
CA ALA A 180 -4.77 -6.93 -8.46
C ALA A 180 -5.46 -7.51 -7.23
N THR A 181 -5.12 -6.97 -6.07
CA THR A 181 -5.72 -7.33 -4.78
C THR A 181 -6.67 -6.22 -4.32
N ASN A 182 -7.82 -6.62 -3.80
CA ASN A 182 -8.68 -5.76 -2.99
C ASN A 182 -8.37 -6.09 -1.52
N ASP A 183 -8.00 -5.11 -0.69
CA ASP A 183 -7.68 -5.33 0.73
C ASP A 183 -8.92 -5.58 1.59
N HIS A 184 -10.11 -5.29 1.06
CA HIS A 184 -11.38 -5.58 1.71
C HIS A 184 -12.23 -6.57 0.92
N GLY A 185 -13.05 -7.34 1.63
CA GLY A 185 -13.98 -8.30 1.02
C GLY A 185 -15.19 -7.66 0.34
N SER A 186 -15.39 -6.35 0.50
CA SER A 186 -16.54 -5.62 -0.05
C SER A 186 -16.18 -4.16 -0.34
N GLY A 187 -16.85 -3.54 -1.31
CA GLY A 187 -16.84 -2.08 -1.50
C GLY A 187 -17.75 -1.33 -0.53
N SER A 188 -18.02 -1.89 0.66
CA SER A 188 -18.99 -1.34 1.62
C SER A 188 -18.35 -1.15 2.97
N ASP A 189 -18.32 0.09 3.44
CA ASP A 189 -17.70 0.47 4.72
C ASP A 189 -18.20 -0.36 5.91
N PHE A 190 -19.50 -0.71 5.90
CA PHE A 190 -20.10 -1.52 6.96
C PHE A 190 -19.53 -2.94 7.02
N TRP A 191 -19.39 -3.60 5.86
CA TRP A 191 -18.88 -4.96 5.80
C TRP A 191 -17.37 -5.01 6.04
N ASN A 192 -16.67 -3.94 5.64
CA ASN A 192 -15.24 -3.76 5.88
C ASN A 192 -14.94 -3.63 7.39
N ALA A 193 -15.70 -2.78 8.09
CA ALA A 193 -15.58 -2.66 9.54
C ALA A 193 -15.90 -3.95 10.30
N LEU A 194 -16.69 -4.86 9.72
CA LEU A 194 -16.98 -6.18 10.30
C LEU A 194 -15.94 -7.25 9.95
N SER A 195 -15.27 -7.15 8.80
CA SER A 195 -14.20 -8.08 8.42
C SER A 195 -12.92 -7.88 9.22
N ASP A 196 -12.71 -6.67 9.73
CA ASP A 196 -11.48 -6.26 10.43
C ASP A 196 -11.48 -6.61 11.94
N VAL A 197 -12.53 -7.29 12.43
CA VAL A 197 -12.74 -7.68 13.84
C VAL A 197 -12.59 -9.18 14.04
#